data_AF-A0A6B2V447-F1
#
_entry.id   AF-A0A6B2V447-F1
#
_cell.length_a   1.000
_cell.length_b   1.000
_cell.length_c   1.000
_cell.angle_alpha   90.00
_cell.angle_beta   90.00
_cell.angle_gamma   90.00
#
_symmetry.space_group_name_H-M   'P 1'
#
loop_
_entity.id
_entity.type
_entity.pdbx_description
1 polymer ?
#
loop_
_entity_poly.entity_id
_entity_poly.type
_entity_poly.pdbx_seq_one_letter_code
_entity_poly.pdbx_strand_id
1 'polypeptide(L)'
;MALTLFSRRPAPAGLPVVEPEPWPEIGETWKPEGVTIAQRYYNQAHAVVLVYTADDGKTGTYYAVACLGCHYATCENGQRTYNTRYGLADAAKVANEHATTCRALPRDIPARPDDDTVRERLHAWVRGARHRDKDVQLWVSDLDLIRLTLQRTNAWIVDVFQQLAVDQPDVLRIERSQYSDYVSYYARRLPEN
;
A
#
# COMPACT_ATOMS: atom_id res chain seq x y z
N MET A 1 57.10 -22.87 22.42
CA MET A 1 55.83 -23.08 21.69
C MET A 1 55.14 -24.29 22.29
N ALA A 2 53.96 -24.12 22.88
CA ALA A 2 53.16 -25.19 23.44
C ALA A 2 51.71 -25.00 22.93
N LEU A 3 51.19 -26.03 22.25
CA LEU A 3 49.82 -26.07 21.71
C LEU A 3 48.86 -26.35 22.87
N THR A 4 48.01 -25.39 23.21
CA THR A 4 46.88 -25.61 24.12
C THR A 4 45.67 -26.14 23.34
N LEU A 5 45.36 -27.42 23.53
CA LEU A 5 44.14 -28.05 23.06
C LEU A 5 42.96 -27.57 23.92
N PHE A 6 42.10 -26.71 23.36
CA PHE A 6 40.83 -26.35 23.98
C PHE A 6 39.88 -27.55 23.96
N SER A 7 39.77 -28.25 25.09
CA SER A 7 38.73 -29.27 25.31
C SER A 7 37.38 -28.57 25.47
N ARG A 8 36.45 -28.76 24.52
CA ARG A 8 35.06 -28.31 24.67
C ARG A 8 34.40 -29.15 25.77
N ARG A 9 33.94 -28.48 26.83
CA ARG A 9 32.99 -29.08 27.79
C ARG A 9 31.69 -29.42 27.04
N PRO A 10 31.09 -30.61 27.25
CA PRO A 10 29.72 -30.86 26.83
C PRO A 10 28.78 -29.85 27.48
N ALA A 11 27.86 -29.29 26.70
CA ALA A 11 26.82 -28.41 27.22
C ALA A 11 25.92 -29.19 28.20
N PRO A 12 25.47 -28.59 29.32
CA PRO A 12 24.55 -29.25 30.23
C PRO A 12 23.23 -29.53 29.51
N ALA A 13 22.85 -30.80 29.43
CA ALA A 13 21.55 -31.23 28.92
C ALA A 13 20.46 -30.84 29.92
N GLY A 14 19.43 -30.11 29.48
CA GLY A 14 18.24 -29.85 30.30
C GLY A 14 17.83 -28.38 30.45
N LEU A 15 18.38 -27.44 29.67
CA LEU A 15 17.69 -26.15 29.52
C LEU A 15 16.41 -26.40 28.70
N PRO A 16 15.24 -25.86 29.13
CA PRO A 16 14.06 -25.89 28.29
C PRO A 16 14.45 -25.30 26.93
N VAL A 17 14.00 -25.94 25.85
CA VAL A 17 14.04 -25.34 24.52
C VAL A 17 13.26 -24.04 24.66
N VAL A 18 13.98 -22.93 24.81
CA VAL A 18 13.40 -21.61 24.58
C VAL A 18 13.10 -21.64 23.11
N GLU A 19 11.84 -21.92 22.76
CA GLU A 19 11.35 -21.66 21.41
C GLU A 19 11.78 -20.22 21.11
N PRO A 20 12.58 -19.99 20.06
CA PRO A 20 12.91 -18.62 19.70
C PRO A 20 11.58 -17.89 19.61
N GLU A 21 11.44 -16.77 20.34
CA GLU A 21 10.26 -15.92 20.22
C GLU A 21 9.95 -15.82 18.73
N PRO A 22 8.72 -16.13 18.29
CA PRO A 22 8.38 -16.05 16.88
C PRO A 22 8.83 -14.67 16.43
N TRP A 23 9.78 -14.63 15.50
CA TRP A 23 10.28 -13.39 14.94
C TRP A 23 9.04 -12.52 14.65
N PRO A 24 9.02 -11.24 15.06
CA PRO A 24 7.90 -10.39 14.70
C PRO A 24 7.69 -10.56 13.19
N GLU A 25 6.45 -10.68 12.74
CA GLU A 25 6.19 -10.86 11.31
C GLU A 25 6.83 -9.67 10.57
N ILE A 26 8.07 -9.80 10.06
CA ILE A 26 8.79 -8.70 9.41
C ILE A 26 8.35 -8.69 7.96
N GLY A 27 7.07 -8.39 7.70
CA GLY A 27 6.49 -8.19 6.36
C GLY A 27 6.62 -9.35 5.35
N GLU A 28 7.31 -10.44 5.68
CA GLU A 28 7.65 -11.57 4.79
C GLU A 28 6.39 -12.31 4.35
N THR A 29 5.54 -12.64 5.33
CA THR A 29 4.28 -13.36 5.14
C THR A 29 3.08 -12.43 5.02
N TRP A 30 3.27 -11.13 5.29
CA TRP A 30 2.17 -10.17 5.26
C TRP A 30 1.57 -10.03 3.87
N LYS A 31 0.27 -10.24 3.80
CA LYS A 31 -0.55 -10.14 2.58
C LYS A 31 -1.77 -9.27 2.90
N PRO A 32 -1.64 -7.94 2.76
CA PRO A 32 -2.75 -7.04 3.01
C PRO A 32 -3.87 -7.28 2.00
N GLU A 33 -5.11 -7.23 2.48
CA GLU A 33 -6.28 -7.39 1.63
C GLU A 33 -6.33 -6.31 0.53
N GLY A 34 -6.74 -6.70 -0.68
CA GLY A 34 -6.93 -5.76 -1.78
C GLY A 34 -5.66 -5.36 -2.53
N VAL A 35 -4.50 -5.93 -2.17
CA VAL A 35 -3.28 -5.80 -2.98
C VAL A 35 -2.61 -7.15 -3.18
N THR A 36 -1.83 -7.25 -4.25
CA THR A 36 -0.90 -8.35 -4.48
C THR A 36 0.53 -7.84 -4.31
N ILE A 37 1.26 -8.41 -3.35
CA ILE A 37 2.69 -8.13 -3.19
C ILE A 37 3.47 -8.93 -4.23
N ALA A 38 4.07 -8.24 -5.19
CA ALA A 38 4.84 -8.85 -6.27
C ALA A 38 6.28 -9.15 -5.84
N GLN A 39 6.93 -8.19 -5.15
CA GLN A 39 8.32 -8.33 -4.69
C GLN A 39 8.53 -7.64 -3.35
N ARG A 40 9.57 -8.07 -2.63
CA ARG A 40 10.01 -7.52 -1.36
C ARG A 40 11.50 -7.26 -1.40
N TYR A 41 11.92 -6.13 -0.87
CA TYR A 41 13.32 -5.72 -0.74
C TYR A 41 13.59 -5.38 0.71
N TYR A 42 14.76 -5.81 1.21
CA TYR A 42 15.14 -5.65 2.60
C TYR A 42 16.41 -4.81 2.66
N ASN A 43 16.48 -3.89 3.62
CA ASN A 43 17.72 -3.18 3.92
C ASN A 43 18.50 -3.87 5.05
N GLN A 44 19.73 -3.41 5.30
CA GLN A 44 20.57 -3.91 6.39
C GLN A 44 20.01 -3.64 7.80
N ALA A 45 19.04 -2.72 7.91
CA ALA A 45 18.31 -2.40 9.13
C ALA A 45 16.93 -3.10 9.19
N HIS A 46 16.70 -4.13 8.37
CA HIS A 46 15.44 -4.89 8.28
C HIS A 46 14.17 -4.10 7.90
N ALA A 47 14.28 -2.88 7.37
CA ALA A 47 13.16 -2.20 6.73
C ALA A 47 12.74 -2.95 5.47
N VAL A 48 11.42 -3.12 5.31
CA VAL A 48 10.81 -3.84 4.20
C VAL A 48 10.25 -2.84 3.20
N VAL A 49 10.71 -2.92 1.96
CA VAL A 49 10.19 -2.16 0.82
C VAL A 49 9.43 -3.12 -0.09
N LEU A 50 8.15 -2.82 -0.30
CA LEU A 50 7.22 -3.65 -1.04
C LEU A 50 7.01 -3.08 -2.43
N VAL A 51 7.01 -3.97 -3.42
CA VAL A 51 6.43 -3.73 -4.75
C VAL A 51 5.10 -4.44 -4.80
N TYR A 52 4.01 -3.71 -5.03
CA TYR A 52 2.66 -4.25 -5.01
C TYR A 52 1.80 -3.69 -6.13
N THR A 53 0.69 -4.36 -6.41
CA THR A 53 -0.35 -3.87 -7.32
C THR A 53 -1.73 -4.00 -6.68
N ALA A 54 -2.61 -3.06 -7.00
CA ALA A 54 -4.03 -3.08 -6.63
C ALA A 54 -4.95 -3.27 -7.85
N ASP A 55 -4.37 -3.41 -9.04
CA ASP A 55 -5.10 -3.65 -10.30
C ASP A 55 -5.27 -5.16 -10.52
N ASP A 56 -6.45 -5.57 -11.00
CA ASP A 56 -6.77 -6.95 -11.39
C ASP A 56 -6.31 -7.28 -12.82
N GLY A 57 -5.67 -6.33 -13.50
CA GLY A 57 -4.96 -6.54 -14.76
C GLY A 57 -5.81 -6.33 -16.02
N LYS A 58 -7.07 -5.88 -15.90
CA LYS A 58 -7.96 -5.67 -17.05
C LYS A 58 -7.49 -4.58 -18.02
N THR A 59 -6.79 -3.57 -17.51
CA THR A 59 -6.28 -2.42 -18.29
C THR A 59 -4.75 -2.37 -18.38
N GLY A 60 -4.08 -3.43 -17.93
CA GLY A 60 -2.63 -3.51 -17.82
C GLY A 60 -2.16 -3.31 -16.37
N THR A 61 -1.34 -4.23 -15.88
CA THR A 61 -0.83 -4.19 -14.50
C THR A 61 0.28 -3.16 -14.35
N TYR A 62 0.09 -2.22 -13.44
CA TYR A 62 1.14 -1.33 -12.95
C TYR A 62 1.39 -1.58 -11.45
N TYR A 63 2.51 -1.04 -10.96
CA TYR A 63 3.02 -1.32 -9.63
C TYR A 63 3.27 -0.05 -8.83
N ALA A 64 2.99 -0.13 -7.54
CA ALA A 64 3.38 0.84 -6.54
C ALA A 64 4.51 0.29 -5.68
N VAL A 65 5.32 1.20 -5.15
CA VAL A 65 6.40 0.93 -4.21
C VAL A 65 6.07 1.63 -2.91
N ALA A 66 6.20 0.93 -1.79
CA ALA A 66 6.08 1.55 -0.47
C ALA A 66 7.04 0.91 0.54
N CYS A 67 7.55 1.73 1.46
CA CYS A 67 8.41 1.28 2.54
C CYS A 67 7.60 1.16 3.83
N LEU A 68 7.65 0.01 4.50
CA LEU A 68 6.97 -0.17 5.80
C LEU A 68 7.71 0.53 6.94
N GLY A 69 9.02 0.78 6.81
CA GLY A 69 9.81 1.48 7.82
C GLY A 69 9.61 3.00 7.85
N CYS A 70 9.15 3.62 6.75
CA CYS A 70 9.00 5.07 6.64
C CYS A 70 7.76 5.49 5.85
N HIS A 71 7.60 6.77 5.53
CA HIS A 71 6.45 7.28 4.77
C HIS A 71 6.67 7.30 3.26
N TYR A 72 7.70 6.60 2.76
CA TYR A 72 7.99 6.57 1.33
C TYR A 72 6.98 5.70 0.58
N ALA A 73 6.32 6.29 -0.40
CA ALA A 73 5.48 5.60 -1.37
C ALA A 73 5.53 6.30 -2.73
N THR A 74 5.52 5.54 -3.83
CA THR A 74 5.47 6.07 -5.20
C THR A 74 4.87 5.03 -6.15
N CYS A 75 4.25 5.48 -7.24
CA CYS A 75 3.70 4.61 -8.28
C CYS A 75 3.98 5.12 -9.71
N GLU A 76 4.72 6.23 -9.84
CA GLU A 76 4.93 6.91 -11.11
C GLU A 76 6.40 7.28 -11.35
N ASN A 77 6.83 7.06 -12.59
CA ASN A 77 8.05 7.55 -13.17
C ASN A 77 7.81 8.94 -13.80
N GLY A 78 8.13 10.00 -13.05
CA GLY A 78 8.04 11.38 -13.51
C GLY A 78 8.96 11.77 -14.68
N GLN A 79 9.84 10.86 -15.15
CA GLN A 79 10.65 11.09 -16.35
C GLN A 79 9.92 10.73 -17.66
N ARG A 80 8.80 9.99 -17.58
CA ARG A 80 8.01 9.62 -18.76
C ARG A 80 6.94 10.67 -19.04
N THR A 81 6.74 10.99 -20.31
CA THR A 81 5.68 11.92 -20.76
C THR A 81 4.33 11.23 -20.98
N TYR A 82 4.33 9.91 -21.16
CA TYR A 82 3.14 9.09 -21.32
C TYR A 82 3.31 7.77 -20.54
N ASN A 83 2.21 7.22 -20.02
CA ASN A 83 2.21 6.03 -19.18
C ASN A 83 3.26 6.13 -18.05
N THR A 84 3.04 7.12 -17.18
CA THR A 84 3.95 7.43 -16.07
C THR A 84 4.00 6.30 -15.05
N ARG A 85 3.00 5.42 -14.99
CA ARG A 85 2.95 4.34 -14.00
C ARG A 85 4.09 3.32 -14.16
N TYR A 86 4.57 2.78 -13.05
CA TYR A 86 5.68 1.82 -13.10
C TYR A 86 5.24 0.47 -13.67
N GLY A 87 6.03 -0.06 -14.61
CA GLY A 87 6.09 -1.50 -14.85
C GLY A 87 6.87 -2.21 -13.74
N LEU A 88 6.77 -3.53 -13.67
CA LEU A 88 7.41 -4.31 -12.59
C LEU A 88 8.92 -4.04 -12.48
N ALA A 89 9.64 -3.99 -13.60
CA ALA A 89 11.09 -3.77 -13.62
C ALA A 89 11.48 -2.37 -13.10
N ASP A 90 10.70 -1.34 -13.43
CA ASP A 90 10.95 0.02 -12.94
C ASP A 90 10.68 0.11 -11.44
N ALA A 91 9.56 -0.48 -10.98
CA ALA A 91 9.21 -0.52 -9.56
C ALA A 91 10.24 -1.31 -8.74
N ALA A 92 10.72 -2.44 -9.26
CA ALA A 92 11.79 -3.25 -8.68
C ALA A 92 13.07 -2.45 -8.47
N LYS A 93 13.49 -1.69 -9.50
CA LYS A 93 14.67 -0.82 -9.43
C LYS A 93 14.52 0.24 -8.34
N VAL A 94 13.39 0.97 -8.33
CA VAL A 94 13.10 2.01 -7.34
C VAL A 94 13.03 1.44 -5.93
N ALA A 95 12.40 0.27 -5.75
CA ALA A 95 12.31 -0.39 -4.45
C ALA A 95 13.69 -0.80 -3.92
N ASN A 96 14.55 -1.35 -4.79
CA ASN A 96 15.92 -1.72 -4.42
C ASN A 96 16.78 -0.48 -4.08
N GLU A 97 16.69 0.59 -4.88
CA GLU A 97 17.37 1.86 -4.60
C GLU A 97 16.92 2.46 -3.26
N HIS A 98 15.62 2.44 -2.97
CA HIS A 98 15.12 2.90 -1.68
C HIS A 98 15.58 1.99 -0.54
N ALA A 99 15.51 0.67 -0.69
CA ALA A 99 15.96 -0.27 0.32
C ALA A 99 17.44 -0.05 0.68
N THR A 100 18.32 0.11 -0.31
CA THR A 100 19.76 0.34 -0.06
C THR A 100 20.09 1.65 0.66
N THR A 101 19.24 2.67 0.56
CA THR A 101 19.49 4.01 1.12
C THR A 101 18.69 4.30 2.39
N CYS A 102 17.55 3.63 2.59
CA CYS A 102 16.68 3.84 3.73
C CYS A 102 17.37 3.43 5.03
N ARG A 103 17.28 4.31 6.04
CA ARG A 103 17.82 4.10 7.40
C ARG A 103 16.73 4.04 8.47
N ALA A 104 15.47 3.96 8.05
CA ALA A 104 14.37 3.85 8.99
C ALA A 104 14.44 2.50 9.69
N LEU A 105 14.12 2.50 10.98
CA LEU A 105 13.97 1.27 11.76
C LEU A 105 12.73 0.51 11.28
N PRO A 106 12.69 -0.82 11.45
CA PRO A 106 11.48 -1.59 11.23
C PRO A 106 10.35 -1.02 12.07
N ARG A 107 9.17 -0.86 11.45
CA ARG A 107 7.92 -0.54 12.15
C ARG A 107 7.06 -1.79 12.17
N ASP A 108 6.14 -1.83 13.12
CA ASP A 108 5.10 -2.85 13.13
C ASP A 108 4.31 -2.82 11.82
N ILE A 109 3.94 -4.01 11.35
CA ILE A 109 3.04 -4.14 10.20
C ILE A 109 1.73 -3.41 10.53
N PRO A 110 1.19 -2.60 9.60
CA PRO A 110 -0.14 -2.02 9.76
C PRO A 110 -1.21 -3.11 9.97
N ALA A 111 -1.85 -3.08 11.14
CA ALA A 111 -3.02 -3.92 11.39
C ALA A 111 -4.14 -3.60 10.39
N ARG A 112 -4.96 -4.61 10.06
CA ARG A 112 -6.13 -4.41 9.20
C ARG A 112 -7.13 -3.48 9.92
N PRO A 113 -7.44 -2.30 9.40
CA PRO A 113 -8.43 -1.41 10.01
C PRO A 113 -9.84 -2.00 9.91
N ASP A 114 -10.74 -1.59 10.81
CA ASP A 114 -12.17 -1.89 10.71
C ASP A 114 -12.84 -1.13 9.55
N ASP A 115 -13.99 -1.62 9.10
CA ASP A 115 -14.69 -1.11 7.92
C ASP A 115 -15.16 0.35 8.09
N ASP A 116 -15.58 0.75 9.29
CA ASP A 116 -16.08 2.09 9.56
C ASP A 116 -14.96 3.12 9.52
N THR A 117 -13.80 2.82 10.13
CA THR A 117 -12.59 3.63 10.03
C THR A 117 -12.16 3.84 8.58
N VAL A 118 -12.20 2.79 7.74
CA VAL A 118 -11.84 2.91 6.32
C VAL A 118 -12.86 3.76 5.57
N ARG A 119 -14.16 3.57 5.85
CA ARG A 119 -15.24 4.36 5.23
C ARG A 119 -15.08 5.85 5.56
N GLU A 120 -14.81 6.19 6.81
CA GLU A 120 -14.54 7.57 7.23
C GLU A 120 -13.32 8.17 6.54
N ARG A 121 -12.22 7.42 6.43
CA ARG A 121 -11.01 7.86 5.71
C ARG A 121 -11.30 8.12 4.23
N LEU A 122 -12.05 7.25 3.58
CA LEU A 122 -12.46 7.44 2.18
C LEU A 122 -13.38 8.66 2.03
N HIS A 123 -14.34 8.85 2.94
CA HIS A 123 -15.20 10.04 2.92
C HIS A 123 -14.39 11.33 3.11
N ALA A 124 -13.43 11.34 4.04
CA ALA A 124 -12.53 12.46 4.26
C ALA A 124 -11.67 12.74 3.02
N TRP A 125 -11.14 11.68 2.38
CA TRP A 125 -10.38 11.79 1.13
C TRP A 125 -11.21 12.42 0.01
N VAL A 126 -12.45 11.95 -0.22
CA VAL A 126 -13.37 12.51 -1.22
C VAL A 126 -13.64 13.99 -0.93
N ARG A 127 -13.92 14.37 0.33
CA ARG A 127 -14.15 15.77 0.69
C ARG A 127 -12.92 16.63 0.50
N GLY A 128 -11.74 16.11 0.83
CA GLY A 128 -10.46 16.79 0.65
C GLY A 128 -10.09 17.00 -0.83
N ALA A 129 -10.57 16.13 -1.71
CA ALA A 129 -10.34 16.24 -3.16
C ALA A 129 -11.20 17.33 -3.84
N ARG A 130 -12.20 17.91 -3.16
CA ARG A 130 -13.10 18.91 -3.75
C ARG A 130 -12.38 20.22 -4.03
N HIS A 131 -12.72 20.83 -5.16
CA HIS A 131 -12.25 22.17 -5.55
C HIS A 131 -13.41 23.18 -5.58
N ARG A 132 -13.09 24.48 -5.63
CA ARG A 132 -14.12 25.54 -5.69
C ARG A 132 -14.64 25.77 -7.10
N ASP A 133 -13.78 25.62 -8.09
CA ASP A 133 -14.01 26.00 -9.48
C ASP A 133 -14.67 24.89 -10.32
N LYS A 134 -14.53 23.62 -9.92
CA LYS A 134 -14.99 22.48 -10.72
C LYS A 134 -15.24 21.22 -9.90
N ASP A 135 -16.05 20.34 -10.48
CA ASP A 135 -16.12 18.94 -10.06
C ASP A 135 -14.80 18.23 -10.40
N VAL A 136 -14.36 17.33 -9.52
CA VAL A 136 -13.07 16.65 -9.62
C VAL A 136 -13.31 15.18 -9.88
N GLN A 137 -12.86 14.69 -11.03
CA GLN A 137 -12.93 13.27 -11.32
C GLN A 137 -11.99 12.51 -10.39
N LEU A 138 -12.52 11.48 -9.73
CA LEU A 138 -11.79 10.61 -8.82
C LEU A 138 -11.57 9.26 -9.47
N TRP A 139 -10.36 8.74 -9.35
CA TRP A 139 -10.01 7.41 -9.82
C TRP A 139 -9.70 6.50 -8.64
N VAL A 140 -10.11 5.25 -8.74
CA VAL A 140 -9.77 4.21 -7.75
C VAL A 140 -8.26 4.01 -7.65
N SER A 141 -7.52 4.31 -8.74
CA SER A 141 -6.05 4.33 -8.82
C SER A 141 -5.40 5.51 -8.10
N ASP A 142 -6.14 6.56 -7.75
CA ASP A 142 -5.60 7.66 -6.93
C ASP A 142 -5.32 7.20 -5.49
N LEU A 143 -5.92 6.08 -5.09
CA LEU A 143 -5.77 5.47 -3.77
C LEU A 143 -4.60 4.47 -3.72
N ASP A 144 -3.92 4.19 -4.83
CA ASP A 144 -2.92 3.11 -4.92
C ASP A 144 -1.85 3.22 -3.85
N LEU A 145 -1.34 4.44 -3.62
CA LEU A 145 -0.29 4.71 -2.63
C LEU A 145 -0.71 4.48 -1.18
N ILE A 146 -2.02 4.45 -0.91
CA ILE A 146 -2.56 4.22 0.44
C ILE A 146 -3.20 2.83 0.58
N ARG A 147 -3.11 1.95 -0.42
CA ARG A 147 -3.76 0.63 -0.38
C ARG A 147 -3.28 -0.27 0.74
N LEU A 148 -2.00 -0.18 1.08
CA LEU A 148 -1.44 -0.93 2.21
C LEU A 148 -2.04 -0.54 3.56
N THR A 149 -2.59 0.68 3.69
CA THR A 149 -3.23 1.14 4.92
C THR A 149 -4.74 1.00 4.89
N LEU A 150 -5.38 1.03 3.71
CA LEU A 150 -6.81 0.75 3.56
C LEU A 150 -7.12 -0.74 3.71
N GLN A 151 -6.28 -1.60 3.14
CA GLN A 151 -6.45 -3.06 3.10
C GLN A 151 -7.86 -3.46 2.64
N ARG A 152 -8.32 -2.93 1.50
CA ARG A 152 -9.62 -3.26 0.89
C ARG A 152 -9.51 -3.42 -0.62
N THR A 153 -10.32 -4.32 -1.15
CA THR A 153 -10.41 -4.59 -2.59
C THR A 153 -11.01 -3.39 -3.35
N ASN A 154 -10.78 -3.34 -4.67
CA ASN A 154 -11.41 -2.32 -5.52
C ASN A 154 -12.93 -2.38 -5.46
N ALA A 155 -13.51 -3.58 -5.41
CA ALA A 155 -14.96 -3.77 -5.32
C ALA A 155 -15.51 -3.12 -4.04
N TRP A 156 -14.89 -3.37 -2.89
CA TRP A 156 -15.33 -2.77 -1.63
C TRP A 156 -15.24 -1.23 -1.64
N ILE A 157 -14.16 -0.67 -2.20
CA ILE A 157 -14.02 0.79 -2.31
C ILE A 157 -15.07 1.38 -3.26
N VAL A 158 -15.34 0.70 -4.37
CA VAL A 158 -16.38 1.06 -5.32
C VAL A 158 -17.76 1.08 -4.65
N ASP A 159 -18.07 0.08 -3.83
CA ASP A 159 -19.33 0.01 -3.08
C ASP A 159 -19.45 1.18 -2.09
N VAL A 160 -18.37 1.53 -1.39
CA VAL A 160 -18.35 2.72 -0.51
C VAL A 160 -18.60 4.01 -1.29
N PHE A 161 -17.98 4.18 -2.47
CA PHE A 161 -18.25 5.36 -3.30
C PHE A 161 -19.68 5.38 -3.83
N GLN A 162 -20.24 4.23 -4.20
CA GLN A 162 -21.65 4.12 -4.59
C GLN A 162 -22.58 4.55 -3.45
N GLN A 163 -22.35 4.04 -2.24
CA GLN A 163 -23.15 4.41 -1.08
C GLN A 163 -23.00 5.90 -0.73
N LEU A 164 -21.77 6.44 -0.74
CA LEU A 164 -21.53 7.85 -0.45
C LEU A 164 -22.27 8.77 -1.43
N ALA A 165 -22.34 8.42 -2.71
CA ALA A 165 -23.07 9.23 -3.70
C ALA A 165 -24.59 9.19 -3.49
N VAL A 166 -25.12 8.10 -2.93
CA VAL A 166 -26.54 7.99 -2.54
C VAL A 166 -26.81 8.83 -1.29
N ASP A 167 -25.96 8.69 -0.27
CA ASP A 167 -26.16 9.35 1.03
C ASP A 167 -25.86 10.85 1.00
N GLN A 168 -24.88 11.27 0.19
CA GLN A 168 -24.38 12.64 0.11
C GLN A 168 -24.15 13.07 -1.36
N PRO A 169 -25.23 13.24 -2.15
CA PRO A 169 -25.13 13.62 -3.57
C PRO A 169 -24.50 15.01 -3.82
N ASP A 170 -24.49 15.87 -2.80
CA ASP A 170 -23.82 17.18 -2.83
C ASP A 170 -22.29 17.09 -2.63
N VAL A 171 -21.80 15.91 -2.22
CA VAL A 171 -20.37 15.63 -2.02
C VAL A 171 -19.81 14.81 -3.17
N LEU A 172 -20.51 13.77 -3.60
CA LEU A 172 -20.06 12.85 -4.63
C LEU A 172 -21.18 12.57 -5.65
N ARG A 173 -20.85 12.73 -6.94
CA ARG A 173 -21.71 12.36 -8.06
C ARG A 173 -21.15 11.15 -8.78
N ILE A 174 -22.06 10.30 -9.27
CA ILE A 174 -21.74 9.19 -10.15
C ILE A 174 -22.27 9.46 -11.56
N GLU A 175 -21.49 9.09 -12.57
CA GLU A 175 -21.90 9.09 -13.97
C GLU A 175 -21.63 7.72 -14.58
N ARG A 176 -22.67 7.09 -15.13
CA ARG A 176 -22.55 5.79 -15.79
C ARG A 176 -22.35 5.99 -17.28
N SER A 177 -21.41 5.26 -17.85
CA SER A 177 -21.21 5.22 -19.30
C SER A 177 -22.45 4.64 -20.00
N GLN A 178 -22.80 5.22 -21.15
CA GLN A 178 -23.87 4.68 -22.01
C GLN A 178 -23.39 3.52 -22.88
N TYR A 179 -22.07 3.33 -22.97
CA TYR A 179 -21.42 2.39 -23.90
C TYR A 179 -20.72 1.22 -23.19
N SER A 180 -20.62 1.26 -21.87
CA SER A 180 -19.93 0.26 -21.06
C SER A 180 -20.44 0.27 -19.62
N ASP A 181 -20.08 -0.76 -18.86
CA ASP A 181 -20.35 -0.82 -17.41
C ASP A 181 -19.46 0.12 -16.59
N TYR A 182 -18.74 1.03 -17.26
CA TYR A 182 -17.82 1.96 -16.62
C TYR A 182 -18.59 3.03 -15.82
N VAL A 183 -18.12 3.27 -14.60
CA VAL A 183 -18.68 4.24 -13.67
C VAL A 183 -17.63 5.29 -13.33
N SER A 184 -17.94 6.55 -13.63
CA SER A 184 -17.12 7.70 -13.25
C SER A 184 -17.60 8.30 -11.93
N TYR A 185 -16.66 8.67 -11.08
CA TYR A 185 -16.91 9.31 -9.79
C TYR A 185 -16.40 10.74 -9.83
N TYR A 186 -17.22 11.69 -9.36
CA TYR A 186 -16.88 13.11 -9.33
C TYR A 186 -17.13 13.70 -7.95
N ALA A 187 -16.07 14.12 -7.27
CA ALA A 187 -16.21 14.98 -6.09
C ALA A 187 -16.82 16.30 -6.55
N ARG A 188 -17.97 16.67 -5.98
CA ARG A 188 -18.67 17.91 -6.35
C ARG A 188 -17.86 19.12 -5.93
N ARG A 189 -17.90 20.20 -6.72
CA ARG A 189 -17.33 21.48 -6.32
C ARG A 189 -17.86 21.93 -4.95
N LEU A 190 -17.05 22.69 -4.22
CA LEU A 190 -17.49 23.32 -2.96
C LEU A 190 -18.62 24.33 -3.24
N PRO A 191 -19.59 24.47 -2.33
CA PRO A 191 -20.63 25.50 -2.47
C PRO A 191 -20.00 26.89 -2.50
N GLU A 192 -20.61 27.78 -3.28
CA GLU A 192 -20.27 29.21 -3.27
C GLU A 192 -20.75 29.80 -1.92
N ASN A 193 -19.85 30.49 -1.21
CA ASN A 193 -20.16 31.16 0.06
C ASN A 193 -20.98 32.42 -0.16
#